data_AF-A0A834D724-F1
#
_entry.id   AF-A0A834D724-F1
#
_cell.length_a   1.000
_cell.length_b   1.000
_cell.length_c   1.000
_cell.angle_alpha   90.00
_cell.angle_beta   90.00
_cell.angle_gamma   90.00
#
_symmetry.space_group_name_H-M   'P 1'
#
loop_
_entity.id
_entity.type
_entity.pdbx_description
1 polymer ?
#
loop_
_entity_poly.entity_id
_entity_poly.type
_entity_poly.pdbx_seq_one_letter_code
_entity_poly.pdbx_strand_id
1 'polypeptide(L)'
;MLVWNLLREFRIRKVHMAVVLNEYGGTVGIVTLEDVVEEIVGEIFDENDSKEEIQKKTGYIVMRAEGIFDVDANTSIDQLSEDLNIKMLEVEGWHNWDHL
;
A
#
# COMPACT_ATOMS: atom_id res chain seq x y z
N MET A 1 -13.88 11.75 -11.34
CA MET A 1 -14.86 11.82 -10.23
C MET A 1 -14.06 11.67 -8.93
N LEU A 2 -14.27 12.52 -7.92
CA LEU A 2 -13.60 12.34 -6.62
C LEU A 2 -14.26 11.21 -5.83
N VAL A 3 -13.47 10.47 -5.06
CA VAL A 3 -13.94 9.35 -4.21
C VAL A 3 -15.07 9.78 -3.26
N TRP A 4 -14.98 11.00 -2.72
CA TRP A 4 -16.03 11.58 -1.86
C TRP A 4 -17.41 11.68 -2.54
N ASN A 5 -17.44 11.94 -3.85
CA ASN A 5 -18.70 12.00 -4.59
C ASN A 5 -19.30 10.61 -4.76
N LEU A 6 -18.47 9.58 -4.95
CA LEU A 6 -18.90 8.19 -5.03
C LEU A 6 -19.49 7.72 -3.70
N LEU A 7 -18.84 8.04 -2.58
CA LEU A 7 -19.35 7.76 -1.23
C LEU A 7 -20.73 8.39 -1.01
N ARG A 8 -20.89 9.65 -1.42
CA ARG A 8 -22.16 10.36 -1.33
C ARG A 8 -23.25 9.67 -2.16
N GLU A 9 -22.94 9.23 -3.39
CA GLU A 9 -23.87 8.51 -4.24
C GLU A 9 -24.29 7.16 -3.66
N PHE A 10 -23.36 6.39 -3.09
CA PHE A 10 -23.66 5.12 -2.41
C PHE A 10 -24.61 5.32 -1.24
N ARG A 11 -24.39 6.37 -0.43
CA ARG A 11 -25.28 6.72 0.69
C ARG A 11 -26.68 7.15 0.25
N ILE A 12 -26.78 7.96 -0.81
CA ILE A 12 -28.08 8.44 -1.32
C ILE A 12 -28.88 7.27 -1.92
N ARG A 13 -28.22 6.43 -2.71
CA ARG A 13 -28.85 5.32 -3.43
C ARG A 13 -29.05 4.07 -2.56
N LYS A 14 -28.42 4.01 -1.37
CA LYS A 14 -28.41 2.85 -0.47
C LYS A 14 -27.92 1.58 -1.18
N VAL A 15 -26.82 1.71 -1.90
CA VAL A 15 -26.15 0.60 -2.60
C VAL A 15 -24.71 0.47 -2.12
N HIS A 16 -24.19 -0.75 -2.12
CA HIS A 16 -22.85 -1.08 -1.64
C HIS A 16 -21.87 -1.44 -2.76
N MET A 17 -22.34 -1.53 -4.00
CA MET A 17 -21.53 -1.91 -5.15
C MET A 17 -21.97 -1.13 -6.37
N ALA A 18 -21.02 -0.74 -7.21
CA ALA A 18 -21.26 -0.17 -8.51
C ALA A 18 -20.34 -0.77 -9.57
N VAL A 19 -20.82 -0.74 -10.82
CA VAL A 19 -20.06 -1.14 -12.00
C VAL A 19 -19.46 0.12 -12.63
N VAL A 20 -18.16 0.08 -12.89
CA VAL A 20 -17.41 1.17 -13.52
C VAL A 20 -17.42 0.96 -15.03
N LEU A 21 -17.88 1.97 -15.75
CA LEU A 21 -17.95 1.99 -17.22
C LEU A 21 -16.89 2.93 -17.78
N ASN A 22 -16.35 2.58 -18.95
CA ASN A 22 -15.56 3.49 -19.77
C ASN A 22 -16.48 4.40 -20.63
N GLU A 23 -15.87 5.35 -21.34
CA GLU A 23 -16.55 6.30 -22.22
C GLU A 23 -17.34 5.67 -23.39
N TYR A 24 -17.07 4.40 -23.72
CA TYR A 24 -17.77 3.64 -24.76
C TYR A 24 -18.85 2.70 -24.19
N GLY A 25 -19.13 2.78 -22.89
CA GLY A 25 -20.10 1.92 -22.20
C GLY A 25 -19.61 0.50 -21.91
N GLY A 26 -18.32 0.22 -22.13
CA GLY A 26 -17.69 -1.03 -21.74
C GLY A 26 -17.38 -1.07 -20.25
N THR A 27 -17.51 -2.23 -19.63
CA THR A 27 -17.17 -2.44 -18.22
C THR A 27 -15.66 -2.45 -18.01
N VAL A 28 -15.19 -1.57 -17.12
CA VAL A 28 -13.81 -1.52 -16.65
C VAL A 28 -13.64 -2.40 -15.40
N GLY A 29 -14.66 -2.43 -14.53
CA GLY A 29 -14.61 -3.20 -13.29
C GLY A 29 -15.78 -2.93 -12.36
N ILE A 30 -15.61 -3.31 -11.10
CA ILE A 30 -16.55 -3.06 -10.00
C ILE A 30 -15.84 -2.27 -8.90
N VAL A 31 -16.62 -1.55 -8.10
CA VAL A 31 -16.15 -0.83 -6.92
C VAL A 31 -17.17 -1.01 -5.81
N THR A 32 -16.68 -1.22 -4.59
CA THR A 32 -17.50 -1.47 -3.39
C THR A 32 -17.46 -0.28 -2.44
N LEU A 33 -18.40 -0.23 -1.49
CA LEU A 33 -18.45 0.83 -0.49
C LEU A 33 -17.20 0.78 0.40
N GLU A 34 -16.71 -0.42 0.67
CA GLU A 34 -15.53 -0.73 1.45
C GLU A 34 -14.29 -0.06 0.82
N ASP A 35 -14.04 -0.28 -0.48
CA ASP A 35 -12.93 0.34 -1.22
C ASP A 35 -12.97 1.88 -1.12
N VAL A 36 -14.17 2.45 -1.24
CA VAL A 36 -14.38 3.91 -1.22
C VAL A 36 -14.13 4.49 0.17
N VAL A 37 -14.49 3.77 1.23
CA VAL A 37 -14.27 4.19 2.61
C VAL A 37 -12.78 4.07 2.96
N GLU A 38 -12.12 2.99 2.56
CA GLU A 38 -10.69 2.75 2.75
C GLU A 38 -9.84 3.85 2.09
N GLU A 39 -10.15 4.26 0.85
CA GLU A 39 -9.42 5.35 0.19
C GLU A 39 -9.55 6.71 0.91
N ILE A 40 -10.62 6.93 1.67
CA ILE A 40 -10.86 8.19 2.41
C ILE A 40 -10.25 8.13 3.81
N VAL A 41 -10.37 6.99 4.49
CA VAL A 41 -10.02 6.82 5.90
C VAL A 41 -8.62 6.23 6.08
N GLY A 42 -8.12 5.51 5.08
CA GLY A 42 -6.95 4.62 5.17
C GLY A 42 -7.31 3.28 5.81
N GLU A 43 -6.28 2.51 6.16
CA GLU A 43 -6.36 1.28 6.93
C GLU A 43 -7.18 1.52 8.23
N ILE A 44 -8.34 0.87 8.33
CA ILE A 44 -9.19 0.97 9.52
C ILE A 44 -8.69 -0.05 10.54
N PHE A 45 -8.11 0.44 11.63
CA PHE A 45 -7.73 -0.39 12.78
C PHE A 45 -8.97 -0.71 13.62
N ASP A 46 -9.24 -1.99 13.80
CA ASP A 46 -10.24 -2.43 14.78
C ASP A 46 -9.65 -2.29 16.19
N GLU A 47 -10.49 -2.01 17.19
CA GLU A 47 -10.06 -1.84 18.59
C GLU A 47 -9.45 -3.13 19.18
N ASN A 48 -9.70 -4.27 18.53
CA ASN A 48 -9.16 -5.57 18.87
C ASN A 48 -7.94 -5.98 18.03
N ASP A 49 -7.50 -5.15 17.08
CA ASP A 49 -6.31 -5.46 16.28
C ASP A 49 -5.07 -5.49 17.19
N SER A 50 -4.31 -6.59 17.12
CA SER A 50 -3.05 -6.71 17.84
C SER A 50 -2.02 -5.70 17.30
N LYS A 51 -1.04 -5.31 18.12
CA LYS A 51 0.06 -4.44 17.67
C LYS A 51 0.76 -5.00 16.42
N GLU A 52 0.88 -6.32 16.31
CA GLU A 52 1.46 -6.99 15.14
C GLU A 52 0.57 -6.90 13.90
N GLU A 53 -0.76 -6.90 14.05
CA GLU A 53 -1.69 -6.67 12.95
C GLU A 53 -1.69 -5.21 12.50
N ILE A 54 -1.65 -4.27 13.44
CA ILE A 54 -1.49 -2.84 13.13
C ILE A 54 -0.16 -2.59 12.41
N GLN A 55 0.93 -3.24 12.84
CA GLN A 55 2.24 -3.15 12.18
C GLN A 55 2.24 -3.79 10.79
N LYS A 56 1.48 -4.87 10.56
CA LYS A 56 1.31 -5.45 9.22
C LYS A 56 0.54 -4.53 8.27
N LYS A 57 -0.45 -3.81 8.82
CA LYS A 57 -1.34 -2.89 8.13
C LYS A 57 -0.71 -1.50 7.88
N THR A 58 0.27 -1.09 8.68
CA THR A 58 0.90 0.25 8.60
C THR A 58 2.40 0.25 8.37
N GLY A 59 3.04 -0.89 8.56
CA GLY A 59 4.49 -0.99 8.58
C GLY A 59 5.04 -1.00 7.17
N TYR A 60 5.85 0.02 6.87
CA TYR A 60 6.75 0.02 5.72
C TYR A 60 7.73 -1.17 5.74
N ILE A 61 8.00 -1.74 6.93
CA ILE A 61 8.87 -2.90 7.14
C ILE A 61 8.23 -3.82 8.19
N VAL A 62 7.98 -5.09 7.83
CA VAL A 62 7.30 -6.07 8.68
C VAL A 62 8.10 -7.37 8.73
N MET A 63 8.51 -7.81 9.91
CA MET A 63 9.19 -9.11 10.08
C MET A 63 8.19 -10.26 9.92
N ARG A 64 8.45 -11.19 8.98
CA ARG A 64 7.63 -12.38 8.72
C ARG A 64 8.16 -13.63 9.40
N ALA A 65 9.48 -13.74 9.48
CA ALA A 65 10.21 -14.80 10.15
C ALA A 65 11.61 -14.28 10.51
N GLU A 66 12.38 -15.05 11.27
CA GLU A 66 13.74 -14.68 11.67
C GLU A 66 14.61 -14.40 10.43
N GLY A 67 14.99 -13.13 10.24
CA GLY A 67 15.77 -12.66 9.08
C GLY A 67 14.99 -12.45 7.78
N ILE A 68 13.66 -12.58 7.78
CA ILE A 68 12.80 -12.35 6.60
C ILE A 68 11.84 -11.18 6.88
N PHE A 69 11.88 -10.18 6.00
CA PHE A 69 11.08 -8.96 6.11
C PHE A 69 10.28 -8.72 4.83
N ASP A 70 9.01 -8.36 4.98
CA ASP A 70 8.24 -7.71 3.93
C ASP A 70 8.49 -6.20 4.04
N VAL A 71 8.83 -5.57 2.92
CA VAL A 71 9.18 -4.14 2.87
C VAL A 71 8.37 -3.50 1.76
N ASP A 72 7.73 -2.37 2.06
CA ASP A 72 7.04 -1.55 1.07
C ASP A 72 8.05 -1.03 0.05
N ALA A 73 7.73 -1.11 -1.24
CA ALA A 73 8.64 -0.74 -2.33
C ALA A 73 9.03 0.76 -2.32
N ASN A 74 8.27 1.61 -1.64
CA ASN A 74 8.57 3.03 -1.48
C ASN A 74 9.51 3.33 -0.30
N THR A 75 9.81 2.32 0.54
CA THR A 75 10.77 2.47 1.64
C THR A 75 12.16 2.74 1.06
N SER A 76 12.76 3.88 1.43
CA SER A 76 14.12 4.19 0.99
C SER A 76 15.14 3.23 1.59
N ILE A 77 16.24 3.04 0.87
CA ILE A 77 17.33 2.15 1.32
C ILE A 77 17.95 2.63 2.64
N ASP A 78 17.98 3.94 2.85
CA ASP A 78 18.51 4.57 4.06
C ASP A 78 17.62 4.29 5.26
N GLN A 79 16.30 4.45 5.10
CA GLN A 79 15.32 4.16 6.15
C GLN A 79 15.33 2.66 6.50
N LEU A 80 15.40 1.80 5.48
CA LEU A 80 15.51 0.35 5.66
C LEU A 80 16.79 -0.04 6.44
N SER A 81 17.91 0.61 6.14
CA SER A 81 19.19 0.40 6.84
C SER A 81 19.12 0.79 8.30
N GLU A 82 18.50 1.93 8.62
CA GLU A 82 18.35 2.44 9.97
C GLU A 82 17.41 1.55 10.81
N ASP A 83 16.23 1.22 10.27
CA ASP A 83 15.21 0.45 11.00
C ASP A 83 15.63 -1.00 11.25
N LEU A 84 16.35 -1.61 10.30
CA LEU A 84 16.87 -2.97 10.47
C LEU A 84 18.25 -3.03 11.13
N ASN A 85 18.86 -1.86 11.38
CA ASN A 85 20.24 -1.75 11.87
C ASN A 85 21.23 -2.59 11.03
N ILE A 86 20.98 -2.68 9.73
CA ILE A 86 21.82 -3.39 8.77
C ILE A 86 22.75 -2.36 8.14
N LYS A 87 24.06 -2.58 8.22
CA LYS A 87 25.00 -1.84 7.39
C LYS A 87 24.88 -2.33 5.95
N MET A 88 24.32 -1.49 5.08
CA MET A 88 24.42 -1.69 3.63
C MET A 88 25.90 -1.70 3.27
N LEU A 89 26.36 -2.77 2.62
CA LEU A 89 27.70 -2.79 2.03
C LEU A 89 27.68 -1.82 0.85
N GLU A 90 28.40 -0.70 0.98
CA GLU A 90 28.67 0.15 -0.18
C GLU A 90 29.38 -0.71 -1.23
N VAL A 91 28.81 -0.77 -2.43
CA VAL A 91 29.45 -1.43 -3.55
C VAL A 91 30.59 -0.52 -4.00
N GLU A 92 31.75 -0.64 -3.36
CA GLU A 92 32.98 -0.03 -3.86
C GLU A 92 33.33 -0.69 -5.20
N GLY A 93 33.12 0.05 -6.30
CA GLY A 93 33.72 -0.27 -7.59
C GLY A 93 32.76 -0.52 -8.74
N TRP A 94 32.03 0.52 -9.17
CA TRP A 94 31.57 0.61 -10.56
C TRP A 94 32.49 1.50 -11.41
N HIS A 95 33.80 1.35 -11.25
CA HIS A 95 34.80 1.96 -12.14
C HIS A 95 35.95 0.99 -12.31
N ASN A 96 35.91 0.11 -13.32
CA ASN A 96 37.05 -0.23 -14.19
C ASN A 96 36.70 -1.34 -15.20
N TRP A 97 35.83 -1.08 -16.19
CA TRP A 97 35.71 -1.97 -17.36
C TRP A 97 36.00 -1.28 -18.71
N ASP A 98 36.52 -0.06 -18.71
CA ASP A 98 36.84 0.66 -19.96
C ASP A 98 38.23 0.32 -20.55
N HIS A 99 38.88 -0.75 -20.09
CA HIS A 99 40.13 -1.24 -20.70
C HIS A 99 40.20 -2.77 -20.77
N LEU A 100 39.40 -3.36 -21.66
CA LEU A 100 39.75 -4.59 -22.38
C LEU A 100 39.32 -4.47 -23.84
#